data_AF-A0A1Y2HYT9-F1
#
_entry.id   AF-A0A1Y2HYT9-F1
#
_cell.length_a   1.000
_cell.length_b   1.000
_cell.length_c   1.000
_cell.angle_alpha   90.00
_cell.angle_beta   90.00
_cell.angle_gamma   90.00
#
_symmetry.space_group_name_H-M   'P 1'
#
loop_
_entity.id
_entity.type
_entity.pdbx_description
1 polymer ?
#
loop_
_entity_poly.entity_id
_entity_poly.type
_entity_poly.pdbx_seq_one_letter_code
_entity_poly.pdbx_strand_id
1 'polypeptide(L)'
;MSIMDPRALLTMMWANHKTADQLRHAWRLHNNQAGARRDTETDACDAQHFQQVKNQIEDLSEYDLFVAVRGDGLNMLDNGNYESWFFHFVILNLPPEIRVQEDFAPIFSFIPGPKKPSAKCFRECMSAMVDVLISLEEGFPIEVFDPEQDRYVRKRCRVFMVHAGGDYPALNSMTCMRGVNARFPCVYCYIGGCRHVGARTYYVPMDHPVDPDGGEPNPPVERPQLHGLHQAFRDFDFHRIAQLARTDWMYQAHIAAIQNEQVAARREEIAKNCGLNSTAPWEELRFCKNPSTYGIIDPFHLICENVIPLLYNIFAGKLEPVGPTRPVDLVGEMPFQWTREDLQFVEECLRENGKYIPTIFGRLPRPFSSSWKGSEKLVYGLLLAVPIYYHLYAGNPATRVYFDMYYALVRGLELLMQRTVLEEHIAQAEIQIRTFILLFEQHIYAKRSARLNFCRNMFHLLVHLPDLVRRHGPLQHHWCFLTERLVKVINDLQRNFKDINRSAINNLKQRQQLLILKFSPDFAHLYELACYGQDRSRAKVNAHPMRHSL
;
A
#
# COMPACT_ATOMS: atom_id res chain seq x y z
N MET A 1 0.08 7.69 -23.02
CA MET A 1 -0.66 6.77 -22.13
C MET A 1 -1.62 5.94 -22.97
N SER A 2 -1.91 4.70 -22.56
CA SER A 2 -2.98 3.88 -23.14
C SER A 2 -4.02 3.60 -22.07
N ILE A 3 -5.26 4.01 -22.33
CA ILE A 3 -6.42 3.62 -21.52
C ILE A 3 -7.00 2.32 -22.07
N MET A 4 -7.34 1.42 -21.15
CA MET A 4 -7.99 0.15 -21.38
C MET A 4 -9.36 0.24 -20.70
N ASP A 5 -10.39 0.58 -21.47
CA ASP A 5 -11.74 0.79 -20.93
C ASP A 5 -12.22 -0.50 -20.24
N PRO A 6 -12.50 -0.46 -18.92
CA PRO A 6 -12.90 -1.64 -18.15
C PRO A 6 -14.35 -2.08 -18.44
N ARG A 7 -15.19 -1.24 -19.07
CA ARG A 7 -16.63 -1.51 -19.25
C ARG A 7 -16.91 -2.84 -19.91
N ALA A 8 -16.24 -3.16 -21.02
CA ALA A 8 -16.48 -4.41 -21.73
C ALA A 8 -16.21 -5.64 -20.84
N LEU A 9 -15.15 -5.59 -20.03
CA LEU A 9 -14.84 -6.64 -19.08
C LEU A 9 -15.88 -6.73 -17.97
N LEU A 10 -16.22 -5.60 -17.35
CA LEU A 10 -17.23 -5.54 -16.29
C LEU A 10 -18.61 -6.02 -16.78
N THR A 11 -18.99 -5.67 -18.01
CA THR A 11 -20.22 -6.16 -18.64
C THR A 11 -20.19 -7.69 -18.80
N MET A 12 -19.08 -8.28 -19.23
CA MET A 12 -18.97 -9.75 -19.31
C MET A 12 -18.99 -10.42 -17.94
N MET A 13 -18.34 -9.82 -16.93
CA MET A 13 -18.41 -10.32 -15.56
C MET A 13 -19.85 -10.29 -15.01
N TRP A 14 -20.67 -9.31 -15.39
CA TRP A 14 -22.08 -9.24 -15.05
C TRP A 14 -22.98 -10.19 -15.86
N ALA A 15 -22.62 -10.46 -17.11
CA ALA A 15 -23.35 -11.40 -17.97
C ALA A 15 -23.16 -12.84 -17.50
N ASN A 16 -21.97 -13.19 -17.00
CA ASN A 16 -21.70 -14.53 -16.48
C ASN A 16 -22.30 -14.73 -15.09
N HIS A 17 -23.22 -15.69 -14.98
CA HIS A 17 -23.97 -15.98 -13.76
C HIS A 17 -23.09 -16.17 -12.52
N LYS A 18 -21.95 -16.87 -12.65
CA LYS A 18 -21.05 -17.14 -11.52
C LYS A 18 -20.37 -15.87 -11.03
N THR A 19 -19.85 -15.05 -11.95
CA THR A 19 -19.15 -13.82 -11.57
C THR A 19 -20.12 -12.72 -11.17
N ALA A 20 -21.31 -12.65 -11.76
CA ALA A 20 -22.39 -11.77 -11.32
C ALA A 20 -22.81 -12.09 -9.88
N ASP A 21 -22.93 -13.38 -9.54
CA ASP A 21 -23.19 -13.82 -8.18
C ASP A 21 -22.11 -13.32 -7.20
N GLN A 22 -20.84 -13.44 -7.58
CA GLN A 22 -19.68 -12.98 -6.81
C GLN A 22 -19.62 -11.45 -6.68
N LEU A 23 -19.99 -10.69 -7.71
CA LEU A 23 -20.06 -9.22 -7.66
C LEU A 23 -21.15 -8.71 -6.72
N ARG A 24 -22.17 -9.53 -6.43
CA ARG A 24 -23.20 -9.20 -5.42
C ARG A 24 -22.77 -9.56 -3.99
N HIS A 25 -21.54 -10.04 -3.76
CA HIS A 25 -21.10 -10.48 -2.43
C HIS A 25 -21.19 -9.36 -1.39
N ALA A 26 -20.59 -8.19 -1.65
CA ALA A 26 -20.68 -7.04 -0.74
C ALA A 26 -22.14 -6.61 -0.49
N TRP A 27 -22.97 -6.55 -1.55
CA TRP A 27 -24.39 -6.22 -1.44
C TRP A 27 -25.15 -7.15 -0.48
N ARG A 28 -24.91 -8.47 -0.59
CA ARG A 28 -25.54 -9.48 0.28
C ARG A 28 -25.07 -9.39 1.72
N LEU A 29 -23.75 -9.22 1.94
CA LEU A 29 -23.21 -9.05 3.29
C LEU A 29 -23.94 -7.91 4.01
N HIS A 30 -24.11 -6.78 3.34
CA HIS A 30 -24.78 -5.61 3.93
C HIS A 30 -26.27 -5.81 4.19
N ASN A 31 -27.01 -6.36 3.23
CA ASN A 31 -28.46 -6.54 3.39
C ASN A 31 -28.81 -7.66 4.39
N ASN A 32 -27.94 -8.66 4.53
CA ASN A 32 -28.12 -9.71 5.53
C ASN A 32 -27.69 -9.28 6.94
N GLN A 33 -26.83 -8.26 7.06
CA GLN A 33 -26.34 -7.73 8.35
C GLN A 33 -27.22 -6.61 8.93
N ALA A 34 -28.41 -6.33 8.37
CA ALA A 34 -29.33 -5.28 8.84
C ALA A 34 -29.88 -5.47 10.29
N GLY A 35 -29.32 -6.38 11.09
CA GLY A 35 -29.63 -6.57 12.51
C GLY A 35 -28.50 -7.14 13.39
N ALA A 36 -27.26 -7.29 12.88
CA ALA A 36 -26.13 -7.82 13.66
C ALA A 36 -25.22 -6.69 14.21
N ARG A 37 -24.67 -6.90 15.41
CA ARG A 37 -23.85 -5.91 16.14
C ARG A 37 -22.58 -5.56 15.34
N ARG A 38 -22.32 -4.27 15.13
CA ARG A 38 -21.28 -3.71 14.21
C ARG A 38 -19.89 -3.59 14.85
N ASP A 39 -19.51 -4.54 15.71
CA ASP A 39 -18.24 -4.45 16.45
C ASP A 39 -17.09 -5.18 15.73
N THR A 40 -17.31 -5.64 14.49
CA THR A 40 -16.40 -6.48 13.69
C THR A 40 -16.14 -5.90 12.32
N GLU A 41 -14.87 -5.72 11.97
CA GLU A 41 -14.39 -5.39 10.63
C GLU A 41 -13.90 -6.67 9.95
N THR A 42 -14.68 -7.20 9.00
CA THR A 42 -14.36 -8.46 8.29
C THR A 42 -13.88 -8.25 6.86
N ASP A 43 -14.29 -7.16 6.21
CA ASP A 43 -13.90 -6.78 4.86
C ASP A 43 -13.73 -5.25 4.76
N ALA A 44 -13.01 -4.78 3.75
CA ALA A 44 -12.95 -3.36 3.38
C ALA A 44 -14.34 -2.75 3.09
N CYS A 45 -15.33 -3.57 2.70
CA CYS A 45 -16.71 -3.13 2.51
C CYS A 45 -17.49 -2.96 3.82
N ASP A 46 -17.04 -3.53 4.94
CA ASP A 46 -17.71 -3.36 6.24
C ASP A 46 -17.32 -2.06 6.94
N ALA A 47 -16.16 -1.52 6.55
CA ALA A 47 -15.49 -0.43 7.24
C ALA A 47 -16.22 0.90 7.23
N GLN A 48 -15.92 1.73 8.24
CA GLN A 48 -16.57 3.01 8.48
C GLN A 48 -16.62 3.90 7.23
N HIS A 49 -15.51 3.99 6.47
CA HIS A 49 -15.45 4.83 5.28
C HIS A 49 -16.37 4.30 4.18
N PHE A 50 -16.43 2.99 3.97
CA PHE A 50 -17.32 2.40 2.98
C PHE A 50 -18.79 2.67 3.32
N GLN A 51 -19.16 2.59 4.61
CA GLN A 51 -20.52 2.95 5.05
C GLN A 51 -20.83 4.43 4.82
N GLN A 52 -19.88 5.33 5.06
CA GLN A 52 -20.04 6.76 4.76
C GLN A 52 -20.21 7.04 3.27
N VAL A 53 -19.41 6.36 2.43
CA VAL A 53 -19.50 6.43 0.97
C VAL A 53 -20.87 5.96 0.49
N LYS A 54 -21.32 4.81 1.01
CA LYS A 54 -22.62 4.21 0.69
C LYS A 54 -23.78 5.15 1.00
N ASN A 55 -23.79 5.73 2.20
CA ASN A 55 -24.87 6.61 2.67
C ASN A 55 -24.97 7.92 1.86
N GLN A 56 -23.92 8.27 1.10
CA GLN A 56 -23.93 9.44 0.23
C GLN A 56 -24.48 9.14 -1.17
N ILE A 57 -24.74 7.87 -1.54
CA ILE A 57 -25.22 7.48 -2.86
C ILE A 57 -26.74 7.33 -2.82
N GLU A 58 -27.44 8.23 -3.49
CA GLU A 58 -28.87 8.09 -3.76
C GLU A 58 -29.12 6.91 -4.72
N ASP A 59 -30.18 6.15 -4.42
CA ASP A 59 -30.62 4.96 -5.17
C ASP A 59 -29.49 3.96 -5.44
N LEU A 60 -28.73 3.62 -4.41
CA LEU A 60 -27.72 2.56 -4.51
C LEU A 60 -28.38 1.23 -4.91
N SER A 61 -27.85 0.58 -5.94
CA SER A 61 -28.33 -0.70 -6.44
C SER A 61 -27.31 -1.82 -6.23
N GLU A 62 -27.78 -3.06 -6.31
CA GLU A 62 -26.93 -4.26 -6.28
C GLU A 62 -25.91 -4.34 -7.44
N TYR A 63 -26.09 -3.52 -8.48
CA TYR A 63 -25.25 -3.50 -9.68
C TYR A 63 -24.14 -2.44 -9.61
N ASP A 64 -24.12 -1.61 -8.57
CA ASP A 64 -23.06 -0.62 -8.37
C ASP A 64 -21.81 -1.27 -7.79
N LEU A 65 -20.66 -0.89 -8.35
CA LEU A 65 -19.36 -1.42 -7.97
C LEU A 65 -18.53 -0.37 -7.25
N PHE A 66 -17.72 -0.83 -6.32
CA PHE A 66 -16.74 -0.06 -5.58
C PHE A 66 -15.36 -0.62 -5.89
N VAL A 67 -14.42 0.28 -6.20
CA VAL A 67 -13.06 -0.11 -6.59
C VAL A 67 -12.02 0.65 -5.80
N ALA A 68 -10.90 -0.03 -5.58
CA ALA A 68 -9.64 0.61 -5.25
C ALA A 68 -8.78 0.74 -6.51
N VAL A 69 -8.11 1.88 -6.68
CA VAL A 69 -7.09 2.04 -7.72
C VAL A 69 -5.71 1.79 -7.13
N ARG A 70 -4.96 0.85 -7.74
CA ARG A 70 -3.56 0.62 -7.40
C ARG A 70 -2.68 1.01 -8.58
N GLY A 71 -1.54 1.61 -8.28
CA GLY A 71 -0.57 2.05 -9.28
C GLY A 71 0.85 1.80 -8.84
N ASP A 72 1.70 1.42 -9.80
CA ASP A 72 3.11 1.16 -9.54
C ASP A 72 3.98 1.39 -10.79
N GLY A 73 5.25 1.69 -10.54
CA GLY A 73 6.28 1.77 -11.55
C GLY A 73 6.90 0.39 -11.78
N LEU A 74 7.13 0.02 -13.04
CA LEU A 74 7.81 -1.22 -13.38
C LEU A 74 8.99 -0.98 -14.32
N ASN A 75 10.06 -1.73 -14.08
CA ASN A 75 11.19 -1.80 -14.98
C ASN A 75 10.96 -2.88 -16.03
N MET A 76 10.86 -2.49 -17.29
CA MET A 76 10.64 -3.41 -18.43
C MET A 76 11.94 -4.07 -18.92
N LEU A 77 13.09 -3.65 -18.37
CA LEU A 77 14.42 -4.17 -18.69
C LEU A 77 15.18 -4.49 -17.40
N ASP A 78 15.97 -5.57 -17.42
CA ASP A 78 16.74 -6.04 -16.25
C ASP A 78 17.78 -5.03 -15.76
N ASN A 79 18.22 -4.11 -16.63
CA ASN A 79 19.18 -3.06 -16.28
C ASN A 79 18.56 -1.86 -15.54
N GLY A 80 17.23 -1.86 -15.31
CA GLY A 80 16.51 -0.82 -14.58
C GLY A 80 16.41 0.53 -15.30
N ASN A 81 16.78 0.62 -16.59
CA ASN A 81 16.80 1.88 -17.34
C ASN A 81 15.52 2.14 -18.15
N TYR A 82 14.46 1.37 -17.93
CA TYR A 82 13.21 1.48 -18.66
C TYR A 82 12.01 1.39 -17.73
N GLU A 83 11.63 2.53 -17.17
CA GLU A 83 10.53 2.63 -16.22
C GLU A 83 9.22 2.99 -16.95
N SER A 84 8.24 2.10 -16.87
CA SER A 84 6.84 2.32 -17.28
C SER A 84 5.96 2.33 -16.03
N TRP A 85 4.71 2.77 -16.16
CA TRP A 85 3.74 2.73 -15.06
C TRP A 85 2.45 2.07 -15.50
N PHE A 86 1.74 1.44 -14.58
CA PHE A 86 0.42 0.87 -14.84
C PHE A 86 -0.51 1.12 -13.66
N PHE A 87 -1.82 1.07 -13.94
CA PHE A 87 -2.86 1.21 -12.95
C PHE A 87 -3.91 0.13 -13.15
N HIS A 88 -4.34 -0.49 -12.06
CA HIS A 88 -5.34 -1.54 -12.06
C HIS A 88 -6.40 -1.32 -10.99
N PHE A 89 -7.57 -1.91 -11.20
CA PHE A 89 -8.59 -1.96 -10.16
C PHE A 89 -8.38 -3.16 -9.24
N VAL A 90 -8.80 -2.98 -8.00
CA VAL A 90 -9.23 -4.04 -7.10
C VAL A 90 -10.73 -3.86 -6.91
N ILE A 91 -11.53 -4.81 -7.39
CA ILE A 91 -12.99 -4.75 -7.28
C ILE A 91 -13.39 -5.18 -5.88
N LEU A 92 -13.78 -4.22 -5.04
CA LEU A 92 -14.07 -4.43 -3.63
C LEU A 92 -15.37 -5.24 -3.43
N ASN A 93 -16.25 -5.26 -4.42
CA ASN A 93 -17.48 -6.06 -4.33
C ASN A 93 -17.25 -7.57 -4.34
N LEU A 94 -16.14 -8.05 -4.91
CA LEU A 94 -15.82 -9.47 -5.01
C LEU A 94 -15.33 -10.01 -3.66
N PRO A 95 -15.55 -11.29 -3.32
CA PRO A 95 -14.96 -11.90 -2.11
C PRO A 95 -13.43 -11.68 -2.01
N PRO A 96 -12.87 -11.50 -0.79
CA PRO A 96 -11.44 -11.27 -0.59
C PRO A 96 -10.53 -12.30 -1.28
N GLU A 97 -10.91 -13.58 -1.29
CA GLU A 97 -10.14 -14.67 -1.90
C GLU A 97 -10.12 -14.62 -3.44
N ILE A 98 -11.04 -13.86 -4.04
CA ILE A 98 -11.21 -13.74 -5.49
C ILE A 98 -10.60 -12.44 -5.99
N ARG A 99 -10.80 -11.31 -5.28
CA ARG A 99 -10.30 -10.00 -5.75
C ARG A 99 -8.77 -9.89 -5.84
N VAL A 100 -8.04 -10.81 -5.20
CA VAL A 100 -6.56 -10.91 -5.26
C VAL A 100 -6.04 -11.82 -6.38
N GLN A 101 -6.92 -12.32 -7.24
CA GLN A 101 -6.57 -13.12 -8.41
C GLN A 101 -6.40 -12.23 -9.64
N GLU A 102 -5.42 -12.55 -10.49
CA GLU A 102 -5.01 -11.70 -11.62
C GLU A 102 -6.13 -11.47 -12.66
N ASP A 103 -7.04 -12.43 -12.81
CA ASP A 103 -8.16 -12.33 -13.76
C ASP A 103 -9.20 -11.30 -13.32
N PHE A 104 -9.27 -11.02 -12.02
CA PHE A 104 -10.22 -10.10 -11.39
C PHE A 104 -9.61 -8.73 -11.08
N ALA A 105 -8.37 -8.49 -11.52
CA ALA A 105 -7.62 -7.25 -11.32
C ALA A 105 -7.37 -6.55 -12.66
N PRO A 106 -8.38 -5.91 -13.26
CA PRO A 106 -8.24 -5.31 -14.58
C PRO A 106 -7.26 -4.15 -14.55
N ILE A 107 -6.27 -4.22 -15.44
CA ILE A 107 -5.38 -3.09 -15.75
C ILE A 107 -6.17 -2.15 -16.67
N PHE A 108 -6.39 -0.92 -16.23
CA PHE A 108 -7.19 0.06 -16.99
C PHE A 108 -6.34 1.19 -17.57
N SER A 109 -5.08 1.32 -17.16
CA SER A 109 -4.17 2.33 -17.69
C SER A 109 -2.72 1.87 -17.70
N PHE A 110 -1.99 2.32 -18.72
CA PHE A 110 -0.55 2.11 -18.88
C PHE A 110 0.13 3.40 -19.37
N ILE A 111 1.15 3.86 -18.65
CA ILE A 111 1.99 4.99 -19.04
C ILE A 111 3.31 4.42 -19.58
N PRO A 112 3.62 4.66 -20.87
CA PRO A 112 4.83 4.14 -21.49
C PRO A 112 6.10 4.79 -20.91
N GLY A 113 7.18 4.01 -20.83
CA GLY A 113 8.52 4.48 -20.53
C GLY A 113 9.18 5.22 -21.70
N PRO A 114 10.51 5.43 -21.70
CA PRO A 114 11.51 4.72 -20.90
C PRO A 114 11.84 5.34 -19.53
N LYS A 115 11.34 6.53 -19.23
CA LYS A 115 11.66 7.25 -17.99
C LYS A 115 10.40 7.43 -17.16
N LYS A 116 10.59 7.51 -15.84
CA LYS A 116 9.57 8.01 -14.93
C LYS A 116 8.91 9.27 -15.51
N PRO A 117 7.57 9.32 -15.59
CA PRO A 117 6.87 10.49 -16.10
C PRO A 117 7.25 11.74 -15.29
N SER A 118 7.44 12.87 -15.98
CA SER A 118 7.59 14.16 -15.27
C SER A 118 6.32 14.44 -14.46
N ALA A 119 6.42 15.23 -13.39
CA ALA A 119 5.24 15.56 -12.57
C ALA A 119 4.10 16.17 -13.40
N LYS A 120 4.42 16.94 -14.46
CA LYS A 120 3.43 17.47 -15.41
C LYS A 120 2.76 16.35 -16.21
N CYS A 121 3.57 15.48 -16.84
CA CYS A 121 3.05 14.36 -17.63
C CYS A 121 2.21 13.38 -16.78
N PHE A 122 2.65 13.12 -15.54
CA PHE A 122 1.90 12.29 -14.61
C PHE A 122 0.52 12.89 -14.31
N ARG A 123 0.43 14.21 -14.07
CA ARG A 123 -0.86 14.89 -13.87
C ARG A 123 -1.77 14.82 -15.10
N GLU A 124 -1.23 15.02 -16.30
CA GLU A 124 -2.00 14.88 -17.55
C GLU A 124 -2.52 13.44 -17.72
N CYS A 125 -1.71 12.43 -17.37
CA CYS A 125 -2.13 11.03 -17.36
C CYS A 125 -3.24 10.78 -16.32
N MET A 126 -3.12 11.36 -15.12
CA MET A 126 -4.14 11.26 -14.08
C MET A 126 -5.47 11.88 -14.52
N SER A 127 -5.45 13.06 -15.14
CA SER A 127 -6.65 13.71 -15.66
C SER A 127 -7.39 12.83 -16.68
N ALA A 128 -6.68 12.23 -17.63
CA ALA A 128 -7.32 11.30 -18.57
C ALA A 128 -7.82 10.00 -17.92
N MET A 129 -7.30 9.59 -16.77
CA MET A 129 -7.90 8.51 -15.96
C MET A 129 -9.13 8.98 -15.19
N VAL A 130 -9.14 10.23 -14.71
CA VAL A 130 -10.30 10.84 -14.04
C VAL A 130 -11.49 10.91 -14.98
N ASP A 131 -11.31 11.30 -16.24
CA ASP A 131 -12.39 11.33 -17.24
C ASP A 131 -13.07 9.95 -17.38
N VAL A 132 -12.27 8.88 -17.38
CA VAL A 132 -12.78 7.50 -17.44
C VAL A 132 -13.53 7.16 -16.16
N LEU A 133 -12.97 7.49 -14.99
CA LEU A 133 -13.58 7.20 -13.69
C LEU A 133 -14.89 7.97 -13.48
N ILE A 134 -14.95 9.25 -13.83
CA ILE A 134 -16.19 10.06 -13.82
C ILE A 134 -17.24 9.40 -14.70
N SER A 135 -16.86 9.01 -15.92
CA SER A 135 -17.78 8.35 -16.85
C SER A 135 -18.19 6.94 -16.40
N LEU A 136 -17.49 6.33 -15.43
CA LEU A 136 -17.95 5.11 -14.76
C LEU A 136 -18.87 5.43 -13.56
N GLU A 137 -18.66 6.53 -12.83
CA GLU A 137 -19.55 7.01 -11.76
C GLU A 137 -20.93 7.43 -12.30
N GLU A 138 -20.97 8.01 -13.50
CA GLU A 138 -22.20 8.28 -14.27
C GLU A 138 -22.93 6.98 -14.63
N GLY A 139 -22.20 5.89 -14.77
CA GLY A 139 -22.70 4.56 -15.04
C GLY A 139 -22.93 4.24 -16.51
N PHE A 140 -22.97 2.94 -16.78
CA PHE A 140 -23.07 2.38 -18.13
C PHE A 140 -24.00 1.16 -18.13
N PRO A 141 -24.55 0.80 -19.30
CA PRO A 141 -25.43 -0.37 -19.41
C PRO A 141 -24.64 -1.68 -19.28
N ILE A 142 -25.19 -2.60 -18.50
CA ILE A 142 -24.75 -3.99 -18.40
C ILE A 142 -25.91 -4.92 -18.75
N GLU A 143 -25.59 -6.14 -19.15
CA GLU A 143 -26.55 -7.23 -19.31
C GLU A 143 -26.33 -8.25 -18.20
N VAL A 144 -27.41 -8.63 -17.53
CA VAL A 144 -27.39 -9.60 -16.44
C VAL A 144 -28.45 -10.64 -16.74
N PHE A 145 -28.13 -11.92 -16.56
CA PHE A 145 -29.12 -12.98 -16.68
C PHE A 145 -30.09 -12.93 -15.50
N ASP A 146 -31.39 -12.85 -15.78
CA ASP A 146 -32.48 -12.89 -14.81
C ASP A 146 -33.10 -14.31 -14.83
N PRO A 147 -32.85 -15.13 -13.79
CA PRO A 147 -33.40 -16.49 -13.73
C PRO A 147 -34.92 -16.55 -13.64
N GLU A 148 -35.58 -15.52 -13.09
CA GLU A 148 -37.04 -15.50 -12.96
C GLU A 148 -37.72 -15.27 -14.32
N GLN A 149 -37.06 -14.51 -15.18
CA GLN A 149 -37.55 -14.17 -16.53
C GLN A 149 -36.90 -15.01 -17.64
N ASP A 150 -35.99 -15.92 -17.28
CA ASP A 150 -35.17 -16.75 -18.16
C ASP A 150 -34.57 -15.98 -19.35
N ARG A 151 -34.06 -14.77 -19.08
CA ARG A 151 -33.52 -13.88 -20.13
C ARG A 151 -32.51 -12.88 -19.58
N TYR A 152 -31.69 -12.34 -20.48
CA TYR A 152 -30.85 -11.19 -20.14
C TYR A 152 -31.68 -9.92 -20.02
N VAL A 153 -31.43 -9.17 -18.95
CA VAL A 153 -32.04 -7.87 -18.67
C VAL A 153 -30.96 -6.80 -18.62
N ARG A 154 -31.29 -5.62 -19.16
CA ARG A 154 -30.40 -4.46 -19.15
C ARG A 154 -30.51 -3.74 -17.81
N LYS A 155 -29.37 -3.52 -17.15
CA LYS A 155 -29.26 -2.78 -15.88
C LYS A 155 -28.23 -1.67 -16.03
N ARG A 156 -28.24 -0.69 -15.11
CA ARG A 156 -27.22 0.35 -15.02
C ARG A 156 -26.20 -0.06 -13.96
N CYS A 157 -24.92 -0.03 -14.31
CA CYS A 157 -23.80 -0.23 -13.39
C CYS A 157 -23.07 1.09 -13.24
N ARG A 158 -22.92 1.61 -12.02
CA ARG A 158 -21.96 2.68 -11.70
C ARG A 158 -20.72 2.07 -11.06
N VAL A 159 -19.57 2.71 -11.20
CA VAL A 159 -18.33 2.29 -10.51
C VAL A 159 -17.78 3.48 -9.75
N PHE A 160 -17.65 3.33 -8.44
CA PHE A 160 -17.16 4.37 -7.54
C PHE A 160 -15.77 4.02 -7.06
N MET A 161 -14.82 4.95 -7.23
CA MET A 161 -13.52 4.83 -6.62
C MET A 161 -13.59 5.23 -5.15
N VAL A 162 -13.27 4.29 -4.25
CA VAL A 162 -13.32 4.53 -2.80
C VAL A 162 -11.97 4.96 -2.27
N HIS A 163 -10.90 4.29 -2.72
CA HIS A 163 -9.56 4.56 -2.24
C HIS A 163 -8.50 4.18 -3.25
N ALA A 164 -7.25 4.56 -2.98
CA ALA A 164 -6.12 4.23 -3.82
C ALA A 164 -4.82 4.12 -3.06
N GLY A 165 -3.88 3.37 -3.64
CA GLY A 165 -2.56 3.20 -3.04
C GLY A 165 -1.57 2.49 -3.94
N GLY A 166 -0.38 2.33 -3.40
CA GLY A 166 0.79 1.77 -4.06
C GLY A 166 1.97 1.90 -3.10
N ASP A 167 3.19 1.74 -3.60
CA ASP A 167 4.35 2.14 -2.83
C ASP A 167 4.25 3.65 -2.46
N TYR A 168 4.96 4.09 -1.42
CA TYR A 168 4.82 5.47 -0.95
C TYR A 168 5.18 6.53 -2.03
N PRO A 169 6.23 6.32 -2.86
CA PRO A 169 6.47 7.15 -4.05
C PRO A 169 5.31 7.24 -5.05
N ALA A 170 4.65 6.13 -5.39
CA ALA A 170 3.48 6.11 -6.23
C ALA A 170 2.32 6.85 -5.57
N LEU A 171 2.07 6.58 -4.29
CA LEU A 171 1.04 7.27 -3.51
C LEU A 171 1.25 8.78 -3.53
N ASN A 172 2.48 9.27 -3.32
CA ASN A 172 2.79 10.71 -3.41
C ASN A 172 2.48 11.30 -4.79
N SER A 173 2.74 10.54 -5.85
CA SER A 173 2.45 10.97 -7.23
C SER A 173 0.94 11.05 -7.48
N MET A 174 0.16 10.10 -6.96
CA MET A 174 -1.31 10.04 -7.06
C MET A 174 -2.03 11.04 -6.15
N THR A 175 -1.38 11.51 -5.09
CA THR A 175 -1.97 12.42 -4.09
C THR A 175 -1.43 13.84 -4.17
N CYS A 176 -0.44 14.09 -5.04
CA CYS A 176 0.33 15.32 -5.09
C CYS A 176 0.97 15.74 -3.75
N MET A 177 1.19 14.79 -2.84
CA MET A 177 1.96 15.01 -1.61
C MET A 177 3.45 15.17 -1.91
N ARG A 178 4.15 15.93 -1.06
CA ARG A 178 5.61 16.00 -1.11
C ARG A 178 6.22 14.67 -0.67
N GLY A 179 7.40 14.36 -1.22
CA GLY A 179 8.06 13.07 -0.98
C GLY A 179 8.48 12.81 0.47
N VAL A 180 8.94 11.59 0.75
CA VAL A 180 9.32 11.11 2.10
C VAL A 180 10.36 11.97 2.84
N ASN A 181 11.16 12.74 2.11
CA ASN A 181 12.21 13.61 2.66
C ASN A 181 11.73 15.05 2.90
N ALA A 182 10.44 15.34 2.72
CA ALA A 182 9.90 16.69 2.80
C ALA A 182 9.69 17.17 4.24
N ARG A 183 9.46 18.49 4.40
CA ARG A 183 9.12 19.14 5.67
C ARG A 183 7.93 18.46 6.37
N PHE A 184 6.88 18.17 5.62
CA PHE A 184 5.66 17.49 6.08
C PHE A 184 5.38 16.31 5.14
N PRO A 185 6.01 15.14 5.39
CA PRO A 185 5.99 14.03 4.44
C PRO A 185 4.75 13.14 4.54
N CYS A 186 3.97 13.25 5.62
CA CYS A 186 2.83 12.37 5.90
C CYS A 186 1.56 12.81 5.13
N VAL A 187 0.90 11.85 4.46
CA VAL A 187 -0.39 12.08 3.80
C VAL A 187 -1.53 12.34 4.79
N TYR A 188 -1.46 11.77 5.99
CA TYR A 188 -2.56 11.81 6.98
C TYR A 188 -2.51 12.97 7.95
N CYS A 189 -1.33 13.55 8.21
CA CYS A 189 -1.19 14.58 9.23
C CYS A 189 -0.13 15.63 8.88
N TYR A 190 -0.07 16.68 9.69
CA TYR A 190 0.84 17.82 9.59
C TYR A 190 2.00 17.76 10.58
N ILE A 191 2.39 16.56 11.00
CA ILE A 191 3.60 16.37 11.77
C ILE A 191 4.81 16.71 10.89
N GLY A 192 5.58 17.72 11.33
CA GLY A 192 6.77 18.20 10.66
C GLY A 192 8.01 17.40 11.05
N GLY A 193 8.83 17.05 10.07
CA GLY A 193 10.10 16.37 10.32
C GLY A 193 11.17 17.31 10.90
N CYS A 194 12.30 16.75 11.31
CA CYS A 194 13.49 17.42 11.75
C CYS A 194 14.64 17.12 10.79
N ARG A 195 15.55 18.07 10.56
CA ARG A 195 16.79 17.86 9.80
C ARG A 195 17.96 18.56 10.46
N HIS A 196 19.17 18.05 10.29
CA HIS A 196 20.36 18.88 10.55
C HIS A 196 20.39 20.07 9.59
N VAL A 197 20.79 21.23 10.09
CA VAL A 197 21.00 22.43 9.27
C VAL A 197 21.98 22.10 8.14
N GLY A 198 21.59 22.42 6.90
CA GLY A 198 22.35 22.10 5.69
C GLY A 198 22.05 20.72 5.07
N ALA A 199 21.47 19.77 5.81
CA ALA A 199 21.05 18.47 5.26
C ALA A 199 19.81 18.60 4.37
N ARG A 200 19.60 17.70 3.40
CA ARG A 200 18.42 17.77 2.51
C ARG A 200 17.23 16.95 2.98
N THR A 201 17.44 16.04 3.92
CA THR A 201 16.46 15.04 4.33
C THR A 201 15.87 15.40 5.68
N TYR A 202 14.54 15.43 5.74
CA TYR A 202 13.80 15.49 7.00
C TYR A 202 13.48 14.07 7.48
N TYR A 203 13.70 13.83 8.76
CA TYR A 203 13.33 12.63 9.51
C TYR A 203 12.18 12.97 10.43
N VAL A 204 11.36 12.03 10.88
CA VAL A 204 10.12 12.30 11.61
C VAL A 204 10.19 11.69 13.01
N PRO A 205 11.06 12.18 13.90
CA PRO A 205 10.95 11.83 15.31
C PRO A 205 9.72 12.54 15.91
N MET A 206 9.07 11.89 16.87
CA MET A 206 8.02 12.47 17.67
C MET A 206 8.63 13.56 18.56
N ASP A 207 9.68 13.23 19.31
CA ASP A 207 10.38 14.21 20.13
C ASP A 207 11.53 14.92 19.39
N HIS A 208 11.76 16.19 19.75
CA HIS A 208 12.91 16.93 19.24
C HIS A 208 14.22 16.31 19.77
N PRO A 209 15.29 16.24 18.95
CA PRO A 209 16.59 15.81 19.45
C PRO A 209 17.11 16.71 20.57
N VAL A 210 17.76 16.10 21.55
CA VAL A 210 18.49 16.73 22.64
C VAL A 210 19.82 15.98 22.78
N ASP A 211 20.93 16.69 22.59
CA ASP A 211 22.26 16.10 22.71
C ASP A 211 22.72 16.03 24.18
N PRO A 212 23.77 15.22 24.50
CA PRO A 212 24.29 15.12 25.86
C PRO A 212 24.59 16.51 26.45
N ASP A 213 24.31 16.69 27.74
CA ASP A 213 24.34 17.95 28.52
C ASP A 213 23.08 18.83 28.42
N GLY A 214 22.05 18.39 27.70
CA GLY A 214 20.83 19.20 27.52
C GLY A 214 21.05 20.45 26.68
N GLY A 215 22.21 20.55 26.02
CA GLY A 215 22.57 21.61 25.12
C GLY A 215 21.83 21.53 23.78
N GLU A 216 21.93 22.60 23.00
CA GLU A 216 21.41 22.61 21.64
C GLU A 216 22.14 21.57 20.76
N PRO A 217 21.43 20.85 19.87
CA PRO A 217 22.05 19.90 18.97
C PRO A 217 23.23 20.47 18.17
N ASN A 218 24.30 19.69 17.98
CA ASN A 218 25.43 20.09 17.14
C ASN A 218 25.72 19.05 16.03
N PRO A 219 25.49 19.38 14.74
CA PRO A 219 25.01 20.66 14.23
C PRO A 219 23.53 20.90 14.59
N PRO A 220 23.09 22.17 14.62
CA PRO A 220 21.71 22.52 14.95
C PRO A 220 20.71 21.75 14.09
N VAL A 221 19.55 21.45 14.69
CA VAL A 221 18.45 20.78 14.01
C VAL A 221 17.34 21.80 13.73
N GLU A 222 16.84 21.80 12.50
CA GLU A 222 15.71 22.61 12.07
C GLU A 222 14.43 21.78 12.08
N ARG A 223 13.36 22.39 12.61
CA ARG A 223 11.98 21.91 12.46
C ARG A 223 11.17 22.93 11.64
N PRO A 224 10.44 22.49 10.59
CA PRO A 224 9.68 23.39 9.75
C PRO A 224 8.41 23.86 10.46
N GLN A 225 7.95 25.05 10.08
CA GLN A 225 6.69 25.60 10.54
C GLN A 225 5.59 25.35 9.50
N LEU A 226 4.42 24.94 9.96
CA LEU A 226 3.25 24.78 9.10
C LEU A 226 2.76 26.17 8.66
N HIS A 227 2.47 26.32 7.38
CA HIS A 227 1.95 27.59 6.84
C HIS A 227 0.66 28.01 7.54
N GLY A 228 0.56 29.30 7.91
CA GLY A 228 -0.66 29.88 8.47
C GLY A 228 -0.97 29.53 9.93
N LEU A 229 -0.23 28.62 10.57
CA LEU A 229 -0.48 28.16 11.94
C LEU A 229 0.78 28.25 12.83
N HIS A 230 1.53 29.34 12.69
CA HIS A 230 2.86 29.55 13.29
C HIS A 230 2.96 29.47 14.82
N GLN A 231 1.85 29.64 15.56
CA GLN A 231 1.81 29.54 17.02
C GLN A 231 1.35 28.16 17.51
N ALA A 232 0.52 27.46 16.74
CA ALA A 232 -0.06 26.18 17.18
C ALA A 232 0.92 25.00 17.10
N PHE A 233 2.06 25.11 16.41
CA PHE A 233 2.94 23.96 16.13
C PHE A 233 4.30 23.99 16.86
N ARG A 234 4.55 24.98 17.74
CA ARG A 234 5.80 25.06 18.52
C ARG A 234 5.78 24.20 19.78
N ASP A 235 4.61 24.09 20.42
CA ASP A 235 4.45 23.47 21.76
C ASP A 235 3.63 22.16 21.71
N PHE A 236 3.43 21.59 20.51
CA PHE A 236 2.45 20.53 20.34
C PHE A 236 2.97 19.14 20.72
N ASP A 237 2.22 18.51 21.62
CA ASP A 237 2.42 17.15 22.09
C ASP A 237 2.07 16.14 20.99
N PHE A 238 3.06 15.34 20.60
CA PHE A 238 2.94 14.27 19.62
C PHE A 238 2.00 13.15 20.07
N HIS A 239 1.58 13.10 21.34
CA HIS A 239 0.51 12.22 21.81
C HIS A 239 -0.88 12.63 21.29
N ARG A 240 -1.02 13.81 20.66
CA ARG A 240 -2.27 14.38 20.13
C ARG A 240 -2.36 14.35 18.60
N ILE A 241 -1.93 13.27 17.96
CA ILE A 241 -1.89 13.09 16.49
C ILE A 241 -3.21 13.51 15.82
N ALA A 242 -4.36 13.19 16.41
CA ALA A 242 -5.67 13.54 15.89
C ALA A 242 -5.88 15.06 15.67
N GLN A 243 -5.26 15.90 16.49
CA GLN A 243 -5.34 17.37 16.37
C GLN A 243 -4.48 17.90 15.22
N LEU A 244 -3.52 17.09 14.75
CA LEU A 244 -2.64 17.40 13.62
C LEU A 244 -3.08 16.70 12.33
N ALA A 245 -4.26 16.07 12.32
CA ALA A 245 -4.79 15.39 11.16
C ALA A 245 -4.99 16.36 9.98
N ARG A 246 -4.76 15.86 8.77
CA ARG A 246 -5.03 16.57 7.53
C ARG A 246 -6.52 16.52 7.21
N THR A 247 -7.30 17.29 7.95
CA THR A 247 -8.75 17.41 7.76
C THR A 247 -9.08 18.06 6.42
N ASP A 248 -10.32 17.87 5.94
CA ASP A 248 -10.77 18.45 4.67
C ASP A 248 -10.65 19.96 4.66
N TRP A 249 -11.05 20.62 5.75
CA TRP A 249 -10.93 22.07 5.89
C TRP A 249 -9.47 22.53 5.80
N MET A 250 -8.55 21.89 6.53
CA MET A 250 -7.12 22.25 6.49
C MET A 250 -6.50 21.99 5.11
N TYR A 251 -6.84 20.88 4.48
CA TYR A 251 -6.36 20.56 3.15
C TYR A 251 -6.81 21.62 2.13
N GLN A 252 -8.10 21.94 2.11
CA GLN A 252 -8.67 22.93 1.18
C GLN A 252 -8.10 24.34 1.41
N ALA A 253 -7.94 24.76 2.67
CA ALA A 253 -7.31 26.04 2.99
C ALA A 253 -5.87 26.15 2.44
N HIS A 254 -5.07 25.09 2.57
CA HIS A 254 -3.70 25.08 2.05
C HIS A 254 -3.66 25.01 0.51
N ILE A 255 -4.56 24.26 -0.13
CA ILE A 255 -4.68 24.24 -1.59
C ILE A 255 -5.04 25.64 -2.12
N ALA A 256 -6.03 26.29 -1.52
CA ALA A 256 -6.41 27.66 -1.87
C ALA A 256 -5.24 28.65 -1.69
N ALA A 257 -4.46 28.53 -0.60
CA ALA A 257 -3.28 29.35 -0.38
C ALA A 257 -2.21 29.16 -1.49
N ILE A 258 -1.98 27.91 -1.94
CA ILE A 258 -1.06 27.61 -3.04
C ILE A 258 -1.58 28.17 -4.37
N GLN A 259 -2.87 28.03 -4.65
CA GLN A 259 -3.49 28.46 -5.92
C GLN A 259 -3.58 29.99 -6.04
N ASN A 260 -3.86 30.68 -4.94
CA ASN A 260 -4.04 32.13 -4.93
C ASN A 260 -2.72 32.91 -4.97
N GLU A 261 -1.59 32.28 -4.61
CA GLU A 261 -0.27 32.92 -4.62
C GLU A 261 0.30 33.03 -6.05
N GLN A 262 0.52 34.27 -6.48
CA GLN A 262 0.99 34.62 -7.82
C GLN A 262 2.51 34.57 -7.94
N VAL A 263 3.24 34.78 -6.84
CA VAL A 263 4.70 34.78 -6.82
C VAL A 263 5.21 33.35 -6.72
N ALA A 264 5.79 32.83 -7.81
CA ALA A 264 6.23 31.44 -7.91
C ALA A 264 7.13 30.97 -6.76
N ALA A 265 8.04 31.82 -6.28
CA ALA A 265 8.92 31.51 -5.15
C ALA A 265 8.14 31.35 -3.83
N ARG A 266 7.19 32.25 -3.54
CA ARG A 266 6.33 32.17 -2.35
C ARG A 266 5.39 30.98 -2.44
N ARG A 267 4.82 30.72 -3.61
CA ARG A 267 3.97 29.56 -3.86
C ARG A 267 4.70 28.25 -3.55
N GLU A 268 5.95 28.12 -4.00
CA GLU A 268 6.77 26.94 -3.70
C GLU A 268 7.10 26.82 -2.21
N GLU A 269 7.30 27.95 -1.51
CA GLU A 269 7.52 27.98 -0.07
C GLU A 269 6.28 27.54 0.72
N ILE A 270 5.10 28.05 0.37
CA ILE A 270 3.81 27.61 0.94
C ILE A 270 3.64 26.12 0.71
N ALA A 271 3.82 25.66 -0.53
CA ALA A 271 3.70 24.26 -0.91
C ALA A 271 4.62 23.34 -0.07
N LYS A 272 5.89 23.74 0.13
CA LYS A 272 6.82 23.05 1.04
C LYS A 272 6.35 23.07 2.50
N ASN A 273 5.84 24.20 2.97
CA ASN A 273 5.35 24.40 4.35
C ASN A 273 3.97 23.81 4.63
N CYS A 274 3.34 23.15 3.66
CA CYS A 274 2.10 22.38 3.84
C CYS A 274 2.26 20.89 3.49
N GLY A 275 3.42 20.49 2.94
CA GLY A 275 3.66 19.14 2.44
C GLY A 275 2.96 18.80 1.13
N LEU A 276 2.57 19.79 0.34
CA LEU A 276 1.76 19.63 -0.87
C LEU A 276 2.54 20.13 -2.10
N ASN A 277 2.36 19.50 -3.26
CA ASN A 277 2.86 20.03 -4.54
C ASN A 277 1.80 20.89 -5.23
N SER A 278 0.57 20.42 -5.22
CA SER A 278 -0.60 21.02 -5.86
C SER A 278 -1.84 20.29 -5.38
N THR A 279 -2.98 20.68 -5.91
CA THR A 279 -4.24 19.93 -5.85
C THR A 279 -4.04 18.49 -6.32
N ALA A 280 -4.65 17.56 -5.58
CA ALA A 280 -4.65 16.14 -5.94
C ALA A 280 -5.48 15.90 -7.20
N PRO A 281 -5.03 15.06 -8.16
CA PRO A 281 -5.69 14.92 -9.45
C PRO A 281 -7.10 14.34 -9.39
N TRP A 282 -7.42 13.60 -8.33
CA TRP A 282 -8.69 12.86 -8.20
C TRP A 282 -9.76 13.61 -7.42
N GLU A 283 -9.55 14.89 -7.09
CA GLU A 283 -10.51 15.68 -6.32
C GLU A 283 -11.88 15.84 -7.00
N GLU A 284 -11.95 15.63 -8.31
CA GLU A 284 -13.19 15.70 -9.09
C GLU A 284 -14.10 14.52 -8.78
N LEU A 285 -13.53 13.34 -8.50
CA LEU A 285 -14.28 12.13 -8.17
C LEU A 285 -15.08 12.31 -6.88
N ARG A 286 -16.24 11.66 -6.80
CA ARG A 286 -17.21 11.89 -5.72
C ARG A 286 -16.62 11.73 -4.32
N PHE A 287 -15.77 10.71 -4.12
CA PHE A 287 -15.25 10.34 -2.80
C PHE A 287 -13.77 10.66 -2.57
N CYS A 288 -13.07 11.21 -3.56
CA CYS A 288 -11.62 11.42 -3.49
C CYS A 288 -11.23 12.89 -3.25
N LYS A 289 -11.97 13.60 -2.39
CA LYS A 289 -11.79 15.06 -2.16
C LYS A 289 -10.52 15.43 -1.38
N ASN A 290 -10.05 14.54 -0.52
CA ASN A 290 -8.87 14.75 0.31
C ASN A 290 -7.98 13.50 0.32
N PRO A 291 -6.70 13.61 -0.07
CA PRO A 291 -5.74 12.51 -0.04
C PRO A 291 -5.62 11.76 1.29
N SER A 292 -5.83 12.43 2.43
CA SER A 292 -5.77 11.76 3.75
C SER A 292 -6.90 10.74 3.94
N THR A 293 -8.00 10.92 3.19
CA THR A 293 -9.19 10.08 3.27
C THR A 293 -9.09 8.88 2.32
N TYR A 294 -8.82 9.12 1.04
CA TYR A 294 -8.79 8.07 0.01
C TYR A 294 -7.42 7.43 -0.18
N GLY A 295 -6.33 8.08 0.24
CA GLY A 295 -4.97 7.55 0.10
C GLY A 295 -4.67 6.50 1.15
N ILE A 296 -4.35 5.28 0.72
CA ILE A 296 -3.98 4.17 1.60
C ILE A 296 -2.51 3.84 1.39
N ILE A 297 -1.72 3.96 2.45
CA ILE A 297 -0.36 3.42 2.49
C ILE A 297 -0.42 1.90 2.38
N ASP A 298 0.37 1.34 1.49
CA ASP A 298 0.43 -0.10 1.33
C ASP A 298 1.15 -0.76 2.52
N PRO A 299 0.48 -1.65 3.28
CA PRO A 299 1.09 -2.37 4.39
C PRO A 299 2.25 -3.26 3.93
N PHE A 300 2.21 -3.82 2.72
CA PHE A 300 3.29 -4.65 2.20
C PHE A 300 4.59 -3.87 2.11
N HIS A 301 4.62 -2.75 1.38
CA HIS A 301 5.80 -1.91 1.26
C HIS A 301 6.19 -1.28 2.60
N LEU A 302 5.23 -0.82 3.39
CA LEU A 302 5.50 -0.21 4.69
C LEU A 302 6.20 -1.18 5.65
N ILE A 303 5.64 -2.39 5.81
CA ILE A 303 6.11 -3.36 6.81
C ILE A 303 7.28 -4.16 6.26
N CYS A 304 7.09 -4.80 5.09
CA CYS A 304 8.01 -5.78 4.55
C CYS A 304 9.23 -5.14 3.92
N GLU A 305 9.06 -4.05 3.15
CA GLU A 305 10.17 -3.43 2.40
C GLU A 305 10.84 -2.28 3.17
N ASN A 306 10.19 -1.75 4.20
CA ASN A 306 10.66 -0.57 4.92
C ASN A 306 10.94 -0.85 6.41
N VAL A 307 9.90 -1.04 7.23
CA VAL A 307 10.03 -1.14 8.70
C VAL A 307 10.92 -2.31 9.15
N ILE A 308 10.64 -3.53 8.68
CA ILE A 308 11.40 -4.72 9.08
C ILE A 308 12.86 -4.63 8.61
N PRO A 309 13.17 -4.31 7.34
CA PRO A 309 14.55 -4.15 6.88
C PRO A 309 15.31 -3.03 7.59
N LEU A 310 14.65 -1.92 7.90
CA LEU A 310 15.28 -0.81 8.62
C LEU A 310 15.66 -1.22 10.05
N LEU A 311 14.73 -1.83 10.79
CA LEU A 311 15.02 -2.35 12.12
C LEU A 311 16.17 -3.35 12.06
N TYR A 312 16.11 -4.31 11.14
CA TYR A 312 17.19 -5.26 10.94
C TYR A 312 18.54 -4.56 10.71
N ASN A 313 18.60 -3.56 9.83
CA ASN A 313 19.85 -2.83 9.56
C ASN A 313 20.36 -2.04 10.79
N ILE A 314 19.46 -1.54 11.64
CA ILE A 314 19.83 -0.87 12.89
C ILE A 314 20.43 -1.89 13.87
N PHE A 315 19.74 -3.00 14.12
CA PHE A 315 20.18 -4.06 15.03
C PHE A 315 21.48 -4.72 14.55
N ALA A 316 21.60 -5.00 13.25
CA ALA A 316 22.80 -5.60 12.66
C ALA A 316 23.98 -4.62 12.50
N GLY A 317 23.86 -3.37 12.95
CA GLY A 317 24.91 -2.35 12.83
C GLY A 317 25.24 -1.95 11.38
N LYS A 318 24.32 -2.18 10.44
CA LYS A 318 24.49 -1.86 9.00
C LYS A 318 24.09 -0.42 8.68
N LEU A 319 23.31 0.24 9.53
CA LEU A 319 22.95 1.65 9.40
C LEU A 319 23.75 2.51 10.37
N GLU A 320 24.66 3.31 9.82
CA GLU A 320 25.47 4.26 10.58
C GLU A 320 24.68 5.52 10.97
N PRO A 321 24.93 6.11 12.16
CA PRO A 321 24.44 7.44 12.53
C PRO A 321 24.93 8.56 11.57
N VAL A 322 24.20 9.67 11.51
CA VAL A 322 24.51 10.86 10.67
C VAL A 322 25.22 11.97 11.45
N GLY A 323 26.00 12.82 10.76
CA GLY A 323 26.59 14.05 11.33
C GLY A 323 28.00 14.37 10.81
N PRO A 324 28.42 15.66 10.81
CA PRO A 324 29.80 16.05 10.54
C PRO A 324 30.66 15.64 11.73
N THR A 325 31.61 14.74 11.50
CA THR A 325 32.36 13.98 12.51
C THR A 325 31.50 13.07 13.39
N ARG A 326 32.05 11.91 13.78
CA ARG A 326 31.46 11.01 14.79
C ARG A 326 32.09 11.31 16.16
N PRO A 327 31.84 12.44 16.86
CA PRO A 327 32.15 12.47 18.27
C PRO A 327 31.39 11.31 18.92
N VAL A 328 32.15 10.39 19.52
CA VAL A 328 31.61 9.19 20.17
C VAL A 328 30.54 9.60 21.19
N ASP A 329 30.70 10.77 21.81
CA ASP A 329 29.78 11.30 22.80
C ASP A 329 28.40 11.66 22.23
N LEU A 330 28.32 12.24 21.02
CA LEU A 330 27.05 12.59 20.36
C LEU A 330 26.30 11.35 19.90
N VAL A 331 27.03 10.38 19.33
CA VAL A 331 26.46 9.09 18.92
C VAL A 331 26.00 8.29 20.14
N GLY A 332 26.81 8.23 21.19
CA GLY A 332 26.58 7.43 22.40
C GLY A 332 26.61 5.93 22.15
N GLU A 333 26.59 5.15 23.22
CA GLU A 333 26.56 3.69 23.16
C GLU A 333 25.29 3.16 22.49
N MET A 334 25.43 2.13 21.66
CA MET A 334 24.33 1.46 20.97
C MET A 334 24.23 -0.01 21.42
N PRO A 335 23.86 -0.30 22.69
CA PRO A 335 23.85 -1.67 23.20
C PRO A 335 22.75 -2.56 22.60
N PHE A 336 21.90 -1.99 21.73
CA PHE A 336 20.98 -2.74 20.87
C PHE A 336 21.66 -3.33 19.63
N GLN A 337 22.93 -3.03 19.33
CA GLN A 337 23.58 -3.61 18.17
C GLN A 337 24.08 -5.02 18.46
N TRP A 338 23.84 -5.91 17.51
CA TRP A 338 24.31 -7.29 17.55
C TRP A 338 25.82 -7.37 17.42
N THR A 339 26.42 -8.23 18.23
CA THR A 339 27.81 -8.61 18.06
C THR A 339 27.99 -9.52 16.84
N ARG A 340 29.23 -9.90 16.55
CA ARG A 340 29.51 -10.87 15.47
C ARG A 340 28.95 -12.25 15.80
N GLU A 341 28.99 -12.63 17.06
CA GLU A 341 28.46 -13.88 17.59
C GLU A 341 26.94 -13.91 17.49
N ASP A 342 26.27 -12.80 17.84
CA ASP A 342 24.82 -12.66 17.67
C ASP A 342 24.43 -12.84 16.20
N LEU A 343 25.12 -12.16 15.27
CA LEU A 343 24.86 -12.28 13.83
C LEU A 343 25.01 -13.73 13.33
N GLN A 344 26.05 -14.45 13.78
CA GLN A 344 26.25 -15.85 13.45
C GLN A 344 25.11 -16.72 13.99
N PHE A 345 24.71 -16.52 15.24
CA PHE A 345 23.59 -17.22 15.85
C PHE A 345 22.28 -17.04 15.06
N VAL A 346 21.98 -15.80 14.65
CA VAL A 346 20.76 -15.53 13.87
C VAL A 346 20.82 -16.21 12.50
N GLU A 347 21.97 -16.16 11.80
CA GLU A 347 22.12 -16.85 10.51
C GLU A 347 21.97 -18.38 10.62
N GLU A 348 22.56 -18.98 11.66
CA GLU A 348 22.44 -20.41 11.95
C GLU A 348 21.00 -20.80 12.28
N CYS A 349 20.31 -20.01 13.11
CA CYS A 349 18.90 -20.23 13.43
C CYS A 349 18.04 -20.27 12.17
N LEU A 350 18.22 -19.33 11.25
CA LEU A 350 17.46 -19.28 10.00
C LEU A 350 17.81 -20.44 9.06
N ARG A 351 19.09 -20.83 9.00
CA ARG A 351 19.59 -21.91 8.13
C ARG A 351 19.09 -23.28 8.59
N GLU A 352 19.23 -23.58 9.88
CA GLU A 352 18.95 -24.92 10.42
C GLU A 352 17.47 -25.16 10.69
N ASN A 353 16.74 -24.14 11.14
CA ASN A 353 15.33 -24.31 11.50
C ASN A 353 14.38 -24.15 10.32
N GLY A 354 14.86 -23.65 9.18
CA GLY A 354 14.00 -23.44 8.03
C GLY A 354 13.29 -24.71 7.57
N LYS A 355 13.97 -25.87 7.60
CA LYS A 355 13.40 -27.18 7.25
C LYS A 355 12.25 -27.66 8.14
N TYR A 356 12.10 -27.10 9.34
CA TYR A 356 11.04 -27.47 10.28
C TYR A 356 9.81 -26.58 10.18
N ILE A 357 9.84 -25.52 9.37
CA ILE A 357 8.71 -24.62 9.19
C ILE A 357 7.82 -25.17 8.07
N PRO A 358 6.57 -25.58 8.36
CA PRO A 358 5.66 -26.07 7.34
C PRO A 358 5.43 -25.03 6.24
N THR A 359 5.40 -25.47 4.98
CA THR A 359 5.23 -24.60 3.80
C THR A 359 3.91 -23.82 3.79
N ILE A 360 2.92 -24.24 4.58
CA ILE A 360 1.67 -23.50 4.79
C ILE A 360 1.90 -22.13 5.46
N PHE A 361 2.98 -21.98 6.24
CA PHE A 361 3.38 -20.70 6.85
C PHE A 361 4.23 -19.84 5.91
N GLY A 362 4.48 -20.29 4.69
CA GLY A 362 5.14 -19.53 3.64
C GLY A 362 6.44 -20.16 3.15
N ARG A 363 7.35 -19.30 2.68
CA ARG A 363 8.66 -19.73 2.17
C ARG A 363 9.58 -20.07 3.33
N LEU A 364 10.41 -21.10 3.13
CA LEU A 364 11.44 -21.46 4.10
C LEU A 364 12.38 -20.27 4.30
N PRO A 365 12.71 -19.92 5.56
CA PRO A 365 13.69 -18.89 5.87
C PRO A 365 15.03 -19.20 5.21
N ARG A 366 15.74 -18.15 4.80
CA ARG A 366 17.08 -18.24 4.23
C ARG A 366 18.02 -17.31 5.01
N PRO A 367 19.32 -17.58 5.05
CA PRO A 367 20.29 -16.65 5.65
C PRO A 367 20.21 -15.24 5.04
N PHE A 368 20.62 -14.24 5.81
CA PHE A 368 20.58 -12.82 5.41
C PHE A 368 21.51 -12.47 4.25
N SER A 369 22.52 -13.30 3.98
CA SER A 369 23.37 -13.17 2.79
C SER A 369 22.60 -13.34 1.47
N SER A 370 21.37 -13.85 1.52
CA SER A 370 20.49 -13.97 0.37
C SER A 370 19.52 -12.79 0.25
N SER A 371 19.17 -12.41 -0.99
CA SER A 371 18.11 -11.42 -1.23
C SER A 371 16.75 -12.02 -0.87
N TRP A 372 16.08 -11.43 0.11
CA TRP A 372 14.75 -11.85 0.58
C TRP A 372 13.63 -11.17 -0.19
N LYS A 373 12.58 -11.93 -0.50
CA LYS A 373 11.30 -11.42 -1.00
C LYS A 373 10.50 -10.83 0.16
N GLY A 374 9.56 -9.94 -0.15
CA GLY A 374 8.75 -9.30 0.88
C GLY A 374 7.96 -10.29 1.76
N SER A 375 7.49 -11.43 1.24
CA SER A 375 6.86 -12.47 2.09
C SER A 375 7.85 -13.15 3.06
N GLU A 376 9.12 -13.29 2.69
CA GLU A 376 10.16 -13.79 3.60
C GLU A 376 10.48 -12.76 4.69
N LYS A 377 10.54 -11.47 4.34
CA LYS A 377 10.71 -10.37 5.29
C LYS A 377 9.56 -10.30 6.29
N LEU A 378 8.32 -10.49 5.82
CA LEU A 378 7.13 -10.55 6.67
C LEU A 378 7.21 -11.69 7.69
N VAL A 379 7.43 -12.92 7.22
CA VAL A 379 7.52 -14.11 8.08
C VAL A 379 8.66 -13.96 9.08
N TYR A 380 9.82 -13.47 8.62
CA TYR A 380 10.93 -13.17 9.52
C TYR A 380 10.51 -12.17 10.59
N GLY A 381 10.04 -10.98 10.21
CA GLY A 381 9.84 -9.91 11.18
C GLY A 381 8.67 -10.15 12.14
N LEU A 382 7.61 -10.84 11.71
CA LEU A 382 6.44 -11.05 12.56
C LEU A 382 6.45 -12.35 13.35
N LEU A 383 7.16 -13.38 12.88
CA LEU A 383 7.13 -14.70 13.51
C LEU A 383 8.50 -15.12 14.03
N LEU A 384 9.54 -15.06 13.19
CA LEU A 384 10.85 -15.65 13.53
C LEU A 384 11.71 -14.73 14.38
N ALA A 385 11.62 -13.42 14.16
CA ALA A 385 12.38 -12.43 14.90
C ALA A 385 12.00 -12.41 16.39
N VAL A 386 10.75 -12.72 16.75
CA VAL A 386 10.30 -12.72 18.15
C VAL A 386 11.12 -13.68 19.04
N PRO A 387 11.17 -15.01 18.79
CA PRO A 387 11.97 -15.92 19.60
C PRO A 387 13.48 -15.66 19.50
N ILE A 388 13.96 -15.19 18.34
CA ILE A 388 15.37 -14.83 18.17
C ILE A 388 15.75 -13.65 19.06
N TYR A 389 14.96 -12.57 19.03
CA TYR A 389 15.23 -11.36 19.81
C TYR A 389 15.01 -11.62 21.29
N TYR A 390 14.08 -12.53 21.64
CA TYR A 390 13.94 -13.01 23.01
C TYR A 390 15.24 -13.67 23.48
N HIS A 391 15.83 -14.56 22.68
CA HIS A 391 17.10 -15.21 23.04
C HIS A 391 18.23 -14.19 23.21
N LEU A 392 18.35 -13.22 22.31
CA LEU A 392 19.42 -12.21 22.32
C LEU A 392 19.30 -11.21 23.48
N TYR A 393 18.08 -10.84 23.87
CA TYR A 393 17.86 -9.71 24.78
C TYR A 393 17.15 -10.05 26.09
N ALA A 394 16.27 -11.05 26.12
CA ALA A 394 15.36 -11.20 27.25
C ALA A 394 16.02 -11.72 28.54
N GLY A 395 17.19 -12.34 28.44
CA GLY A 395 17.95 -12.86 29.58
C GLY A 395 18.69 -11.81 30.40
N ASN A 396 18.90 -10.60 29.85
CA ASN A 396 19.58 -9.50 30.53
C ASN A 396 18.59 -8.34 30.77
N PRO A 397 18.30 -7.96 32.03
CA PRO A 397 17.41 -6.84 32.34
C PRO A 397 17.76 -5.52 31.63
N ALA A 398 19.05 -5.26 31.37
CA ALA A 398 19.50 -4.04 30.72
C ALA A 398 19.18 -3.99 29.21
N THR A 399 19.05 -5.14 28.55
CA THR A 399 18.78 -5.23 27.11
C THR A 399 17.37 -5.73 26.79
N ARG A 400 16.66 -6.26 27.79
CA ARG A 400 15.27 -6.74 27.69
C ARG A 400 14.32 -5.77 27.00
N VAL A 401 14.52 -4.46 27.21
CA VAL A 401 13.71 -3.40 26.59
C VAL A 401 13.70 -3.47 25.06
N TYR A 402 14.78 -3.94 24.42
CA TYR A 402 14.85 -4.08 22.97
C TYR A 402 13.95 -5.20 22.44
N PHE A 403 13.85 -6.29 23.21
CA PHE A 403 12.87 -7.34 22.93
C PHE A 403 11.44 -6.82 23.16
N ASP A 404 11.17 -6.17 24.29
CA ASP A 404 9.82 -5.69 24.60
C ASP A 404 9.36 -4.64 23.57
N MET A 405 10.26 -3.76 23.11
CA MET A 405 10.02 -2.83 22.01
C MET A 405 9.63 -3.57 20.72
N TYR A 406 10.44 -4.54 20.28
CA TYR A 406 10.17 -5.28 19.05
C TYR A 406 8.88 -6.11 19.15
N TYR A 407 8.64 -6.71 20.31
CA TYR A 407 7.43 -7.47 20.60
C TYR A 407 6.18 -6.59 20.53
N ALA A 408 6.23 -5.36 21.06
CA ALA A 408 5.13 -4.41 20.96
C ALA A 408 4.78 -4.09 19.49
N LEU A 409 5.79 -3.91 18.63
CA LEU A 409 5.55 -3.74 17.18
C LEU A 409 4.83 -4.96 16.59
N VAL A 410 5.34 -6.16 16.85
CA VAL A 410 4.77 -7.40 16.30
C VAL A 410 3.33 -7.59 16.77
N ARG A 411 3.07 -7.41 18.08
CA ARG A 411 1.71 -7.53 18.64
C ARG A 411 0.76 -6.50 18.08
N GLY A 412 1.18 -5.26 17.90
CA GLY A 412 0.37 -4.22 17.28
C GLY A 412 -0.01 -4.57 15.85
N LEU A 413 0.95 -5.01 15.04
CA LEU A 413 0.69 -5.42 13.65
C LEU A 413 -0.19 -6.67 13.57
N GLU A 414 0.09 -7.70 14.38
CA GLU A 414 -0.67 -8.95 14.43
C GLU A 414 -2.15 -8.72 14.70
N LEU A 415 -2.50 -7.83 15.65
CA LEU A 415 -3.88 -7.46 15.97
C LEU A 415 -4.61 -6.79 14.79
N LEU A 416 -3.91 -5.98 14.00
CA LEU A 416 -4.48 -5.29 12.83
C LEU A 416 -4.57 -6.16 11.56
N MET A 417 -3.90 -7.32 11.56
CA MET A 417 -3.89 -8.28 10.46
C MET A 417 -4.75 -9.52 10.73
N GLN A 418 -5.57 -9.50 11.78
CA GLN A 418 -6.53 -10.58 12.02
C GLN A 418 -7.53 -10.69 10.86
N ARG A 419 -8.05 -11.90 10.62
CA ARG A 419 -9.11 -12.11 9.62
C ARG A 419 -10.36 -11.30 9.93
N THR A 420 -10.66 -11.17 11.22
CA THR A 420 -11.71 -10.32 11.76
C THR A 420 -11.07 -9.39 12.78
N VAL A 421 -11.13 -8.09 12.54
CA VAL A 421 -10.56 -7.10 13.46
C VAL A 421 -11.70 -6.47 14.25
N LEU A 422 -11.61 -6.49 15.58
CA LEU A 422 -12.58 -5.88 16.49
C LEU A 422 -12.06 -4.52 16.93
N GLU A 423 -12.93 -3.59 17.34
CA GLU A 423 -12.47 -2.30 17.88
C GLU A 423 -11.53 -2.49 19.08
N GLU A 424 -11.72 -3.51 19.90
CA GLU A 424 -10.79 -3.86 20.98
C GLU A 424 -9.40 -4.28 20.46
N HIS A 425 -9.32 -4.98 19.33
CA HIS A 425 -8.05 -5.31 18.69
C HIS A 425 -7.37 -4.04 18.19
N ILE A 426 -8.13 -3.10 17.60
CA ILE A 426 -7.60 -1.83 17.10
C ILE A 426 -7.09 -0.96 18.25
N ALA A 427 -7.89 -0.79 19.32
CA ALA A 427 -7.49 -0.05 20.50
C ALA A 427 -6.22 -0.64 21.16
N GLN A 428 -6.16 -1.97 21.28
CA GLN A 428 -4.96 -2.64 21.80
C GLN A 428 -3.77 -2.47 20.86
N ALA A 429 -3.97 -2.56 19.55
CA ALA A 429 -2.91 -2.34 18.57
C ALA A 429 -2.36 -0.92 18.63
N GLU A 430 -3.22 0.07 18.84
CA GLU A 430 -2.83 1.47 19.00
C GLU A 430 -1.92 1.65 20.22
N ILE A 431 -2.25 1.01 21.35
CA ILE A 431 -1.40 0.99 22.55
C ILE A 431 -0.03 0.37 22.20
N GLN A 432 -0.02 -0.81 21.59
CA GLN A 432 1.21 -1.54 21.27
C GLN A 432 2.12 -0.78 20.28
N ILE A 433 1.55 -0.19 19.23
CA ILE A 433 2.31 0.62 18.27
C ILE A 433 2.88 1.88 18.94
N ARG A 434 2.10 2.56 19.78
CA ARG A 434 2.59 3.70 20.56
C ARG A 434 3.72 3.28 21.51
N THR A 435 3.58 2.16 22.20
CA THR A 435 4.64 1.59 23.05
C THR A 435 5.92 1.31 22.25
N PHE A 436 5.81 0.70 21.07
CA PHE A 436 6.95 0.50 20.18
C PHE A 436 7.66 1.82 19.85
N ILE A 437 6.92 2.84 19.38
CA ILE A 437 7.50 4.13 18.99
C ILE A 437 8.17 4.81 20.20
N LEU A 438 7.54 4.78 21.37
CA LEU A 438 8.10 5.38 22.58
C LEU A 438 9.40 4.70 23.01
N LEU A 439 9.42 3.37 23.05
CA LEU A 439 10.63 2.63 23.41
C LEU A 439 11.73 2.80 22.35
N PHE A 440 11.37 2.85 21.06
CA PHE A 440 12.31 3.15 19.98
C PHE A 440 12.94 4.53 20.16
N GLU A 441 12.14 5.55 20.46
CA GLU A 441 12.64 6.90 20.65
C GLU A 441 13.50 7.07 21.90
N GLN A 442 13.15 6.37 22.98
CA GLN A 442 13.89 6.40 24.24
C GLN A 442 15.22 5.63 24.17
N HIS A 443 15.25 4.48 23.49
CA HIS A 443 16.39 3.56 23.61
C HIS A 443 17.19 3.34 22.31
N ILE A 444 16.59 3.52 21.13
CA ILE A 444 17.28 3.36 19.83
C ILE A 444 17.74 4.72 19.31
N TYR A 445 16.80 5.62 19.06
CA TYR A 445 17.09 7.02 18.71
C TYR A 445 17.70 7.77 19.88
N ALA A 446 17.23 7.50 21.10
CA ALA A 446 17.69 8.09 22.36
C ALA A 446 17.69 9.64 22.35
N LYS A 447 16.82 10.25 21.53
CA LYS A 447 16.77 11.70 21.26
C LYS A 447 18.08 12.30 20.77
N ARG A 448 19.04 11.50 20.32
CA ARG A 448 20.37 12.00 19.89
C ARG A 448 20.30 12.55 18.49
N SER A 449 20.80 13.77 18.29
CA SER A 449 20.79 14.40 16.97
C SER A 449 21.55 13.55 15.94
N ALA A 450 22.66 12.94 16.34
CA ALA A 450 23.46 12.04 15.50
C ALA A 450 22.68 10.79 15.01
N ARG A 451 21.64 10.35 15.74
CA ARG A 451 20.81 9.18 15.37
C ARG A 451 19.53 9.55 14.65
N LEU A 452 19.37 10.81 14.25
CA LEU A 452 18.16 11.32 13.64
C LEU A 452 17.76 10.54 12.38
N ASN A 453 18.71 9.99 11.64
CA ASN A 453 18.47 9.19 10.44
C ASN A 453 17.77 7.84 10.69
N PHE A 454 17.67 7.39 11.95
CA PHE A 454 16.92 6.21 12.33
C PHE A 454 15.41 6.48 12.33
N CYS A 455 14.99 7.72 12.61
CA CYS A 455 13.58 8.15 12.68
C CYS A 455 12.99 8.43 11.29
N ARG A 456 13.03 7.45 10.40
CA ARG A 456 12.47 7.61 9.04
C ARG A 456 10.95 7.68 9.07
N ASN A 457 10.36 8.36 8.07
CA ASN A 457 8.91 8.55 7.94
C ASN A 457 8.10 7.24 8.04
N MET A 458 8.65 6.10 7.60
CA MET A 458 7.95 4.81 7.71
C MET A 458 7.58 4.41 9.15
N PHE A 459 8.38 4.76 10.17
CA PHE A 459 7.99 4.48 11.56
C PHE A 459 6.85 5.38 11.99
N HIS A 460 6.88 6.66 11.61
CA HIS A 460 5.76 7.57 11.83
C HIS A 460 4.47 7.04 11.18
N LEU A 461 4.53 6.48 9.97
CA LEU A 461 3.35 5.94 9.30
C LEU A 461 2.65 4.79 10.06
N LEU A 462 3.36 4.07 10.95
CA LEU A 462 2.77 3.01 11.75
C LEU A 462 1.65 3.51 12.67
N VAL A 463 1.76 4.75 13.18
CA VAL A 463 0.77 5.32 14.11
C VAL A 463 -0.60 5.53 13.46
N HIS A 464 -0.65 5.56 12.12
CA HIS A 464 -1.88 5.73 11.35
C HIS A 464 -2.54 4.40 11.01
N LEU A 465 -1.89 3.25 11.21
CA LEU A 465 -2.44 1.94 10.88
C LEU A 465 -3.76 1.62 11.62
N PRO A 466 -3.91 1.88 12.93
CA PRO A 466 -5.19 1.66 13.62
C PRO A 466 -6.35 2.43 12.96
N ASP A 467 -6.16 3.73 12.70
CA ASP A 467 -7.18 4.57 12.04
C ASP A 467 -7.42 4.18 10.59
N LEU A 468 -6.42 3.64 9.90
CA LEU A 468 -6.61 3.07 8.56
C LEU A 468 -7.49 1.82 8.62
N VAL A 469 -7.33 0.97 9.63
CA VAL A 469 -8.19 -0.21 9.80
C VAL A 469 -9.61 0.17 10.16
N ARG A 470 -9.82 1.14 11.06
CA ARG A 470 -11.17 1.66 11.36
C ARG A 470 -11.88 2.18 10.11
N ARG A 471 -11.15 2.90 9.26
CA ARG A 471 -11.72 3.53 8.06
C ARG A 471 -11.93 2.54 6.93
N HIS A 472 -10.95 1.69 6.65
CA HIS A 472 -10.87 0.91 5.41
C HIS A 472 -10.86 -0.60 5.63
N GLY A 473 -11.01 -1.08 6.86
CA GLY A 473 -11.03 -2.49 7.21
C GLY A 473 -9.64 -3.10 7.36
N PRO A 474 -9.55 -4.42 7.59
CA PRO A 474 -8.30 -5.10 7.97
C PRO A 474 -7.14 -4.85 7.00
N LEU A 475 -5.91 -4.71 7.52
CA LEU A 475 -4.74 -4.33 6.71
C LEU A 475 -4.51 -5.27 5.53
N GLN A 476 -4.76 -6.57 5.70
CA GLN A 476 -4.64 -7.62 4.68
C GLN A 476 -5.36 -7.35 3.36
N HIS A 477 -6.44 -6.56 3.37
CA HIS A 477 -7.18 -6.22 2.16
C HIS A 477 -6.52 -5.12 1.32
N HIS A 478 -5.47 -4.49 1.83
CA HIS A 478 -4.82 -3.34 1.22
C HIS A 478 -3.42 -3.61 0.65
N TRP A 479 -3.01 -4.88 0.59
CA TRP A 479 -1.64 -5.25 0.23
C TRP A 479 -1.41 -5.16 -1.27
N CYS A 480 -0.25 -4.63 -1.65
CA CYS A 480 0.20 -4.59 -3.05
C CYS A 480 0.84 -5.90 -3.56
N PHE A 481 0.65 -7.05 -2.88
CA PHE A 481 1.10 -8.35 -3.42
C PHE A 481 0.49 -8.68 -4.78
N LEU A 482 -0.77 -8.29 -5.02
CA LEU A 482 -1.41 -8.43 -6.33
C LEU A 482 -0.73 -7.53 -7.36
N THR A 483 -0.41 -6.29 -7.00
CA THR A 483 0.28 -5.33 -7.86
C THR A 483 1.67 -5.86 -8.27
N GLU A 484 2.46 -6.37 -7.33
CA GLU A 484 3.75 -7.03 -7.60
C GLU A 484 3.62 -8.25 -8.53
N ARG A 485 2.55 -9.04 -8.35
CA ARG A 485 2.27 -10.16 -9.26
C ARG A 485 1.94 -9.67 -10.66
N LEU A 486 1.15 -8.60 -10.78
CA LEU A 486 0.84 -7.99 -12.08
C LEU A 486 2.06 -7.37 -12.75
N VAL A 487 3.00 -6.77 -12.00
CA VAL A 487 4.32 -6.34 -12.55
C VAL A 487 5.00 -7.51 -13.23
N LYS A 488 5.06 -8.66 -12.56
CA LYS A 488 5.64 -9.87 -13.15
C LYS A 488 4.89 -10.32 -14.39
N VAL A 489 3.55 -10.33 -14.37
CA VAL A 489 2.73 -10.69 -15.55
C VAL A 489 3.04 -9.77 -16.72
N ILE A 490 3.13 -8.46 -16.50
CA ILE A 490 3.44 -7.48 -17.55
C ILE A 490 4.83 -7.73 -18.15
N ASN A 491 5.81 -8.01 -17.29
CA ASN A 491 7.16 -8.35 -17.73
C ASN A 491 7.21 -9.69 -18.49
N ASP A 492 6.47 -10.71 -18.06
CA ASP A 492 6.40 -12.01 -18.73
C ASP A 492 5.67 -11.93 -20.10
N LEU A 493 4.76 -10.96 -20.26
CA LEU A 493 4.15 -10.64 -21.55
C LEU A 493 5.13 -9.98 -22.52
N GLN A 494 6.24 -9.40 -22.04
CA GLN A 494 7.19 -8.68 -22.86
C GLN A 494 8.12 -9.64 -23.61
N ARG A 495 7.74 -9.99 -24.86
CA ARG A 495 8.53 -10.91 -25.72
C ARG A 495 9.34 -10.21 -26.81
N ASN A 496 9.03 -8.96 -27.13
CA ASN A 496 9.67 -8.22 -28.22
C ASN A 496 10.24 -6.88 -27.73
N PHE A 497 11.57 -6.76 -27.72
CA PHE A 497 12.27 -5.60 -27.20
C PHE A 497 12.61 -4.53 -28.26
N LYS A 498 12.18 -4.70 -29.52
CA LYS A 498 12.39 -3.69 -30.58
C LYS A 498 11.57 -2.41 -30.35
N ASP A 499 10.33 -2.56 -29.89
CA ASP A 499 9.45 -1.47 -29.48
C ASP A 499 8.70 -1.91 -28.22
N ILE A 500 9.34 -1.66 -27.07
CA ILE A 500 8.92 -2.17 -25.77
C ILE A 500 7.51 -1.65 -25.42
N ASN A 501 7.29 -0.35 -25.57
CA ASN A 501 6.01 0.29 -25.26
C ASN A 501 4.87 -0.27 -26.11
N ARG A 502 5.05 -0.33 -27.44
CA ARG A 502 3.99 -0.82 -28.33
C ARG A 502 3.70 -2.30 -28.09
N SER A 503 4.73 -3.11 -27.87
CA SER A 503 4.58 -4.53 -27.54
C SER A 503 3.81 -4.70 -26.23
N ALA A 504 4.20 -3.99 -25.17
CA ALA A 504 3.53 -4.06 -23.87
C ALA A 504 2.04 -3.68 -23.98
N ILE A 505 1.73 -2.56 -24.65
CA ILE A 505 0.35 -2.10 -24.85
C ILE A 505 -0.47 -3.14 -25.64
N ASN A 506 0.08 -3.69 -26.72
CA ASN A 506 -0.63 -4.70 -27.52
C ASN A 506 -0.89 -5.97 -26.72
N ASN A 507 0.10 -6.45 -25.96
CA ASN A 507 -0.04 -7.66 -25.16
C ASN A 507 -1.02 -7.47 -24.00
N LEU A 508 -1.04 -6.29 -23.39
CA LEU A 508 -2.04 -5.91 -22.38
C LEU A 508 -3.46 -5.87 -22.97
N LYS A 509 -3.65 -5.27 -24.15
CA LYS A 509 -4.93 -5.29 -24.86
C LYS A 509 -5.39 -6.71 -25.21
N GLN A 510 -4.48 -7.55 -25.71
CA GLN A 510 -4.78 -8.95 -25.98
C GLN A 510 -5.17 -9.71 -24.71
N ARG A 511 -4.44 -9.50 -23.60
CA ARG A 511 -4.79 -10.08 -22.31
C ARG A 511 -6.19 -9.65 -21.87
N GLN A 512 -6.54 -8.37 -22.00
CA GLN A 512 -7.86 -7.86 -21.66
C GLN A 512 -8.95 -8.51 -22.53
N GLN A 513 -8.73 -8.68 -23.83
CA GLN A 513 -9.64 -9.40 -24.72
C GLN A 513 -9.81 -10.87 -24.31
N LEU A 514 -8.73 -11.55 -23.92
CA LEU A 514 -8.80 -12.93 -23.41
C LEU A 514 -9.59 -13.02 -22.11
N LEU A 515 -9.47 -12.04 -21.22
CA LEU A 515 -10.31 -11.98 -20.01
C LEU A 515 -11.78 -11.76 -20.33
N ILE A 516 -12.11 -10.86 -21.27
CA ILE A 516 -13.48 -10.65 -21.75
C ILE A 516 -14.06 -11.97 -22.28
N LEU A 517 -13.29 -12.72 -23.08
CA LEU A 517 -13.70 -14.04 -23.56
C LEU A 517 -13.87 -15.04 -22.41
N LYS A 518 -12.93 -15.07 -21.45
CA LYS A 518 -12.98 -15.97 -20.28
C LYS A 518 -14.24 -15.78 -19.44
N PHE A 519 -14.70 -14.54 -19.31
CA PHE A 519 -15.93 -14.22 -18.59
C PHE A 519 -17.18 -14.25 -19.49
N SER A 520 -17.07 -14.57 -20.78
CA SER A 520 -18.25 -14.77 -21.61
C SER A 520 -19.08 -15.96 -21.09
N PRO A 521 -20.42 -15.86 -21.04
CA PRO A 521 -21.29 -16.99 -20.70
C PRO A 521 -21.02 -18.24 -21.56
N ASP A 522 -20.63 -18.04 -22.82
CA ASP A 522 -20.37 -19.12 -23.78
C ASP A 522 -18.93 -19.64 -23.74
N PHE A 523 -18.09 -19.18 -22.81
CA PHE A 523 -16.66 -19.51 -22.82
C PHE A 523 -16.39 -21.02 -22.79
N ALA A 524 -17.12 -21.78 -21.98
CA ALA A 524 -16.95 -23.24 -21.91
C ALA A 524 -17.21 -23.89 -23.27
N HIS A 525 -18.26 -23.47 -23.96
CA HIS A 525 -18.60 -23.95 -25.30
C HIS A 525 -17.57 -23.51 -26.35
N LEU A 526 -17.15 -22.24 -26.32
CA LEU A 526 -16.10 -21.70 -27.20
C LEU A 526 -14.75 -22.40 -26.99
N TYR A 527 -14.41 -22.70 -25.73
CA TYR A 527 -13.19 -23.40 -25.37
C TYR A 527 -13.22 -24.85 -25.85
N GLU A 528 -14.33 -25.56 -25.64
CA GLU A 528 -14.55 -26.90 -26.20
C GLU A 528 -14.40 -26.90 -27.72
N LEU A 529 -15.07 -25.99 -28.43
CA LEU A 529 -14.95 -25.85 -29.89
C LEU A 529 -13.50 -25.60 -30.34
N ALA A 530 -12.76 -24.76 -29.62
CA ALA A 530 -11.36 -24.47 -29.92
C ALA A 530 -10.44 -25.69 -29.68
N CYS A 531 -10.68 -26.44 -28.61
CA CYS A 531 -9.95 -27.68 -28.31
C CYS A 531 -10.26 -28.79 -29.33
N TYR A 532 -11.52 -28.95 -29.72
CA TYR A 532 -11.93 -29.88 -30.80
C TYR A 532 -11.30 -29.52 -32.16
N GLY A 533 -11.05 -28.23 -32.42
CA GLY A 533 -10.35 -27.78 -33.61
C GLY A 533 -8.85 -28.15 -33.65
N GLN A 534 -8.18 -28.24 -32.49
CA GLN A 534 -6.77 -28.63 -32.41
C GLN A 534 -6.57 -30.15 -32.55
N ASP A 535 -7.53 -30.98 -32.13
CA ASP A 535 -7.42 -32.44 -32.28
C ASP A 535 -7.47 -32.92 -33.74
N ARG A 536 -8.10 -32.17 -34.65
CA ARG A 536 -8.03 -32.48 -36.09
C ARG A 536 -6.63 -32.28 -36.69
N SER A 537 -5.76 -31.47 -36.06
CA SER A 537 -4.38 -31.29 -36.51
C SER A 537 -3.41 -32.36 -35.98
N ARG A 538 -3.79 -33.09 -34.91
CA ARG A 538 -3.02 -34.20 -34.35
C ARG A 538 -3.57 -35.59 -34.71
N ALA A 539 -4.82 -35.70 -35.15
CA ALA A 539 -5.45 -36.96 -35.59
C ALA A 539 -4.96 -37.52 -36.95
N LYS A 540 -3.73 -37.20 -37.38
CA LYS A 540 -3.04 -37.90 -38.48
C LYS A 540 -1.81 -38.70 -38.06
N VAL A 541 -1.49 -38.80 -36.77
CA VAL A 541 -0.42 -39.69 -36.30
C VAL A 541 -0.87 -40.45 -35.05
N ASN A 542 -0.99 -41.77 -35.23
CA ASN A 542 -1.11 -42.84 -34.24
C ASN A 542 -2.47 -43.06 -33.56
N ALA A 543 -3.26 -43.93 -34.19
CA ALA A 543 -4.25 -44.74 -33.52
C ALA A 543 -3.57 -45.83 -32.67
N HIS A 544 -3.61 -45.70 -31.35
CA HIS A 544 -3.56 -46.86 -30.44
C HIS A 544 -4.43 -46.58 -29.19
N PRO A 545 -5.38 -47.45 -28.85
CA PRO A 545 -6.28 -47.24 -27.72
C PRO A 545 -5.60 -47.70 -26.43
N MET A 546 -5.47 -46.80 -25.45
CA MET A 546 -5.20 -47.21 -24.07
C MET A 546 -6.46 -47.14 -23.23
N ARG A 547 -6.66 -48.25 -22.53
CA ARG A 547 -7.78 -48.67 -21.70
C ARG A 547 -7.99 -47.75 -20.49
N HIS A 548 -9.26 -47.55 -20.15
CA HIS A 548 -9.71 -47.13 -18.83
C HIS A 548 -9.34 -48.16 -17.76
N SER A 549 -8.83 -47.69 -16.62
CA SER A 549 -9.05 -48.36 -15.32
C SER A 549 -8.86 -47.36 -14.17
N LEU A 550 -9.97 -47.15 -13.44
CA LEU A 550 -10.15 -46.82 -12.02
C LEU A 550 -9.37 -45.66 -11.39
#